data_AF-A0A2A5T5F3-F1
#
_entry.id   AF-A0A2A5T5F3-F1
#
_cell.length_a   1.000
_cell.length_b   1.000
_cell.length_c   1.000
_cell.angle_alpha   90.00
_cell.angle_beta   90.00
_cell.angle_gamma   90.00
#
_symmetry.space_group_name_H-M   'P 1'
#
loop_
_entity.id
_entity.type
_entity.pdbx_description
1 polymer ?
#
loop_
_entity_poly.entity_id
_entity_poly.type
_entity_poly.pdbx_seq_one_letter_code
_entity_poly.pdbx_strand_id
1 'polypeptide(L)' 'MNGKHVNTIKENRCIWLKLHLAVDVYTHEVILAEVSLVFVGDNEVLLIWINPLQRKI' A
#
# COMPACT_ATOMS: atom_id res chain seq x y z
N MET A 1 -19.35 7.50 37.28
CA MET A 1 -19.30 6.28 36.43
C MET A 1 -18.59 6.66 35.16
N ASN A 2 -17.27 6.49 35.10
CA ASN A 2 -16.47 6.99 33.98
C ASN A 2 -16.37 5.87 32.94
N GLY A 3 -17.32 5.89 32.00
CA GLY A 3 -17.33 5.00 30.85
C GLY A 3 -16.05 5.22 30.06
N LYS A 4 -15.13 4.25 30.15
CA LYS A 4 -13.96 4.16 29.28
C LYS A 4 -14.50 4.06 27.85
N HIS A 5 -14.36 5.14 27.08
CA HIS A 5 -14.53 5.08 25.64
C HIS A 5 -13.36 4.27 25.10
N VAL A 6 -13.53 2.94 25.07
CA VAL A 6 -12.69 2.06 24.27
C VAL A 6 -12.96 2.48 22.84
N ASN A 7 -12.09 3.35 22.32
CA ASN A 7 -11.84 3.39 20.89
C ASN A 7 -11.32 1.99 20.53
N THR A 8 -12.24 1.12 20.12
CA THR A 8 -11.88 -0.09 19.40
C THR A 8 -11.28 0.41 18.09
N ILE A 9 -9.96 0.61 18.08
CA ILE A 9 -9.19 0.80 16.86
C ILE A 9 -9.42 -0.49 16.07
N LYS A 10 -10.43 -0.47 15.20
CA LYS A 10 -10.74 -1.55 14.30
C LYS A 10 -9.47 -1.70 13.45
N GLU A 11 -8.69 -2.74 13.72
CA GLU A 11 -7.50 -3.10 12.94
C GLU A 11 -7.92 -3.21 11.47
N ASN A 12 -7.82 -2.11 10.74
CA ASN A 12 -8.23 -2.04 9.36
C ASN A 12 -7.03 -2.48 8.54
N ARG A 13 -6.82 -3.80 8.52
CA ARG A 13 -5.71 -4.44 7.79
C ARG A 13 -5.85 -4.07 6.32
N CYS A 14 -4.81 -3.44 5.79
CA CYS A 14 -4.79 -3.04 4.40
C CYS A 14 -4.19 -4.18 3.56
N ILE A 15 -4.85 -4.54 2.46
CA ILE A 15 -4.39 -5.56 1.53
C ILE A 15 -3.66 -4.82 0.41
N TRP A 16 -2.37 -5.11 0.26
CA TRP A 16 -1.50 -4.48 -0.72
C TRP A 16 -1.17 -5.42 -1.84
N LEU A 17 -1.13 -4.87 -3.05
CA LEU A 17 -0.66 -5.55 -4.24
C LEU A 17 0.73 -4.99 -4.57
N LYS A 18 1.78 -5.79 -4.38
CA LYS A 18 3.13 -5.45 -4.82
C LYS A 18 3.31 -5.91 -6.26
N LEU A 19 3.63 -4.97 -7.14
CA LEU A 19 3.96 -5.24 -8.54
C LEU A 19 5.48 -5.15 -8.71
N HIS A 20 6.10 -6.25 -9.11
CA HIS A 20 7.50 -6.30 -9.53
C HIS A 20 7.55 -6.29 -11.06
N LEU A 21 8.11 -5.23 -11.63
CA LEU A 21 8.30 -5.06 -13.07
C LEU A 21 9.80 -5.21 -13.39
N ALA A 22 10.14 -6.15 -14.27
CA ALA A 22 11.44 -6.18 -14.93
C ALA A 22 11.32 -5.44 -16.27
N VAL A 23 12.15 -4.42 -16.45
CA VAL A 23 12.14 -3.55 -17.63
C VAL A 23 13.50 -3.64 -18.31
N ASP A 24 13.51 -3.79 -19.63
CA ASP A 24 14.74 -3.69 -20.41
C ASP A 24 15.31 -2.28 -20.32
N VAL A 25 16.61 -2.16 -20.07
CA VAL A 25 17.23 -0.84 -19.88
C VAL A 25 17.37 -0.06 -21.19
N TYR A 26 17.43 -0.74 -22.34
CA TYR A 26 17.69 -0.13 -23.64
C TYR A 26 16.40 0.15 -24.41
N THR A 27 15.42 -0.76 -24.37
CA THR A 27 14.14 -0.61 -25.08
C THR A 27 13.03 -0.03 -24.20
N HIS A 28 13.23 0.01 -22.88
CA HIS A 28 12.20 0.35 -21.88
C HIS A 28 10.96 -0.55 -21.96
N GLU A 29 11.08 -1.72 -22.57
CA GLU A 29 10.00 -2.71 -22.64
C GLU A 29 9.91 -3.50 -21.34
N VAL A 30 8.69 -3.87 -20.97
CA VAL A 30 8.45 -4.75 -19.83
C VAL A 30 8.73 -6.19 -20.24
N ILE A 31 9.78 -6.79 -19.67
CA ILE A 31 10.17 -8.18 -19.93
C ILE A 31 9.41 -9.15 -19.02
N LEU A 32 9.11 -8.73 -17.78
CA LEU A 32 8.40 -9.55 -16.81
C LEU A 32 7.58 -8.68 -15.85
N ALA A 33 6.41 -9.17 -15.46
CA ALA A 33 5.62 -8.59 -14.39
C ALA A 33 5.16 -9.70 -13.43
N GLU A 34 5.44 -9.53 -12.14
CA GLU A 34 4.94 -10.42 -11.09
C GLU A 34 4.15 -9.61 -10.06
N VAL A 35 3.05 -10.18 -9.59
CA VAL A 35 2.17 -9.59 -8.58
C VAL A 35 2.17 -10.46 -7.33
N SER A 36 2.46 -9.86 -6.16
CA SER A 36 2.34 -10.52 -4.87
C SER A 36 1.40 -9.75 -3.93
N LEU A 37 0.62 -10.48 -3.14
CA LEU A 37 -0.29 -9.92 -2.15
C LEU A 37 0.42 -9.82 -0.79
N VAL A 38 0.39 -8.65 -0.16
CA VAL A 38 0.99 -8.41 1.17
C VAL A 38 -0.02 -7.76 2.11
N PHE A 39 -0.13 -8.27 3.32
CA PHE A 39 -0.96 -7.65 4.37
C PHE A 39 -0.13 -6.63 5.14
N VAL A 40 -0.54 -5.37 5.14
CA VAL A 40 0.07 -4.28 5.94
C VAL A 40 -0.93 -3.87 7.01
N GLY A 41 -0.50 -3.95 8.28
CA GLY A 41 -1.35 -3.77 9.45
C GLY A 41 -1.98 -2.39 9.60
N ASP A 42 -1.32 -1.35 9.08
CA ASP A 42 -1.78 0.04 9.20
C ASP A 42 -2.08 0.68 7.84
N ASN A 43 -3.37 0.73 7.50
CA ASN A 43 -3.89 1.48 6.36
C ASN A 43 -3.64 3.00 6.46
N GLU A 44 -3.58 3.54 7.68
CA GLU A 44 -3.49 4.99 7.86
C GLU A 44 -2.08 5.52 7.57
N VAL A 45 -1.04 4.76 7.97
CA VAL A 45 0.37 5.09 7.66
C VAL A 45 0.63 4.92 6.16
N LEU A 46 0.27 3.74 5.62
CA LEU A 46 -0.38 3.62 4.32
C LEU A 46 -0.52 4.86 3.40
N LEU A 47 -1.71 5.44 3.51
CA LEU A 47 -2.18 6.56 2.71
C LEU A 47 -1.27 7.79 2.83
N ILE A 48 -0.70 8.04 4.01
CA ILE A 48 0.19 9.19 4.23
C ILE A 48 1.43 9.10 3.34
N TRP A 49 1.93 7.90 3.07
CA TRP A 49 3.13 7.69 2.24
C TRP A 49 2.81 7.67 0.74
N ILE A 50 1.59 7.25 0.37
CA ILE A 50 1.16 7.17 -1.03
C ILE A 50 0.68 8.53 -1.57
N ASN A 51 0.00 9.33 -0.76
CA ASN A 51 -0.53 10.63 -1.19
C ASN A 51 0.54 11.55 -1.82
N PRO A 52 1.77 11.65 -1.29
CA PRO A 52 2.85 12.42 -1.92
C PRO A 52 3.33 11.84 -3.27
N LEU A 53 3.18 10.52 -3.47
CA LEU A 53 3.59 9.83 -4.70
C LEU A 53 2.52 9.87 -5.79
N GLN A 54 1.28 10.25 -5.45
CA GLN A 54 0.23 10.51 -6.43
C GLN A 54 0.54 11.80 -7.18
N ARG A 55 1.28 11.66 -8.28
CA ARG A 55 1.53 12.76 -9.22
C ARG A 55 0.19 13.18 -9.81
N LYS A 56 -0.16 14.45 -9.66
CA LYS A 56 -1.33 15.05 -10.31
C LYS A 56 -1.07 15.03 -11.82
N ILE A 57 -1.84 14.22 -12.54
CA ILE A 57 -1.80 14.12 -14.01
C ILE A 57 -2.72 15.20 -14.58
#